data_AF-A0AAU6JDK3-F1
#
_entry.id   AF-A0AAU6JDK3-F1
#
_cell.length_a   1.000
_cell.length_b   1.000
_cell.length_c   1.000
_cell.angle_alpha   90.00
_cell.angle_beta   90.00
_cell.angle_gamma   90.00
#
_symmetry.space_group_name_H-M   'P 1'
#
loop_
_entity.id
_entity.type
_entity.pdbx_description
1 polymer ?
#
loop_
_entity_poly.entity_id
_entity_poly.type
_entity_poly.pdbx_seq_one_letter_code
_entity_poly.pdbx_strand_id
1 'polypeptide(L)'
;MMTRSLFDLARKMTPEKVSREFRDFSGAHAYASARRLMDETFADFPDVDHSFVREFQTAGFSARVFELALFAALREQGKELDRTSPAPDFLTIGDTPVAIEATTTNPPQGGEKDDDEDIAAAVRRLIPDDMEEDQGVHHADRQSPAPQARTPRCAGSRLLGEAARQRHPLRDRRAVLP
;
A
#
# COMPACT_ATOMS: atom_id res chain seq x y z
N MET A 1 4.62 10.71 14.43
CA MET A 1 3.44 10.72 13.55
C MET A 1 3.64 9.61 12.53
N MET A 2 2.67 8.72 12.31
CA MET A 2 2.74 7.81 11.17
C MET A 2 2.38 8.61 9.92
N THR A 3 3.39 8.93 9.10
CA THR A 3 3.20 9.52 7.78
C THR A 3 2.43 8.51 6.94
N ARG A 4 1.32 8.92 6.30
CA ARG A 4 0.58 8.03 5.39
C ARG A 4 1.45 7.74 4.17
N SER A 5 1.41 6.49 3.70
CA SER A 5 2.15 6.10 2.49
C SER A 5 1.50 6.71 1.25
N LEU A 6 2.30 7.09 0.26
CA LEU A 6 1.86 7.50 -1.08
C LEU A 6 1.04 6.40 -1.78
N PHE A 7 1.26 5.15 -1.35
CA PHE A 7 0.57 3.96 -1.87
C PHE A 7 -0.74 3.64 -1.15
N ASP A 8 -1.04 4.32 -0.03
CA ASP A 8 -2.36 4.23 0.58
C ASP A 8 -3.38 4.93 -0.33
N LEU A 9 -4.46 4.24 -0.68
CA LEU A 9 -5.49 4.81 -1.57
C LEU A 9 -6.02 6.14 -1.02
N ALA A 10 -6.03 7.15 -1.88
CA ALA A 10 -6.57 8.45 -1.54
C ALA A 10 -8.05 8.32 -1.15
N ARG A 11 -8.48 9.09 -0.15
CA ARG A 11 -9.88 9.12 0.30
C ARG A 11 -10.78 9.42 -0.90
N LYS A 12 -11.82 8.59 -1.10
CA LYS A 12 -12.80 8.67 -2.21
C LYS A 12 -12.30 8.16 -3.58
N MET A 13 -11.12 7.54 -3.67
CA MET A 13 -10.71 6.82 -4.87
C MET A 13 -11.36 5.43 -4.92
N THR A 14 -11.85 5.02 -6.08
CA THR A 14 -12.41 3.67 -6.27
C THR A 14 -11.41 2.82 -7.06
N PRO A 15 -11.36 1.48 -6.85
CA PRO A 15 -10.38 0.61 -7.49
C PRO A 15 -10.38 0.68 -9.03
N GLU A 16 -11.51 1.03 -9.64
CA GLU A 16 -11.69 1.12 -11.09
C GLU A 16 -11.03 2.36 -11.69
N LYS A 17 -10.78 3.39 -10.88
CA LYS A 17 -10.10 4.63 -11.31
C LYS A 17 -8.59 4.54 -11.20
N VAL A 18 -8.10 3.57 -10.44
CA VAL A 18 -6.67 3.36 -10.23
C VAL A 18 -6.06 2.78 -11.50
N SER A 19 -4.92 3.31 -11.93
CA SER A 19 -4.23 2.80 -13.11
C SER A 19 -3.74 1.36 -12.91
N ARG A 20 -3.49 0.66 -14.02
CA ARG A 20 -2.92 -0.70 -13.97
C ARG A 20 -1.49 -0.62 -13.46
N GLU A 21 -0.71 0.33 -13.96
CA GLU A 21 0.69 0.59 -13.63
C GLU A 21 0.87 0.82 -12.12
N PHE A 22 0.04 1.68 -11.52
CA PHE A 22 0.06 1.87 -10.07
C PHE A 22 -0.29 0.58 -9.32
N ARG A 23 -1.30 -0.18 -9.76
CA ARG A 23 -1.71 -1.44 -9.07
C ARG A 23 -0.62 -2.49 -9.13
N ASP A 24 -0.02 -2.69 -10.29
CA ASP A 24 1.05 -3.68 -10.47
C ASP A 24 2.27 -3.31 -9.63
N PHE A 25 2.64 -2.02 -9.64
CA PHE A 25 3.77 -1.53 -8.84
C PHE A 25 3.51 -1.56 -7.33
N SER A 26 2.30 -1.17 -6.90
CA SER A 26 1.92 -1.13 -5.48
C SER A 26 1.80 -2.53 -4.86
N GLY A 27 1.31 -3.51 -5.62
CA GLY A 27 1.12 -4.89 -5.15
C GLY A 27 2.36 -5.77 -5.17
N ALA A 28 3.35 -5.48 -6.02
CA ALA A 28 4.51 -6.36 -6.18
C ALA A 28 5.50 -6.26 -5.01
N HIS A 29 5.84 -7.39 -4.38
CA HIS A 29 6.83 -7.42 -3.28
C HIS A 29 8.21 -6.91 -3.72
N ALA A 30 8.59 -7.16 -4.97
CA ALA A 30 9.85 -6.73 -5.57
C ALA A 30 10.12 -5.22 -5.46
N TYR A 31 9.06 -4.40 -5.41
CA TYR A 31 9.19 -2.94 -5.33
C TYR A 31 9.08 -2.39 -3.91
N ALA A 32 9.11 -3.21 -2.86
CA ALA A 32 9.00 -2.73 -1.48
C ALA A 32 10.02 -1.64 -1.14
N SER A 33 11.29 -1.81 -1.53
CA SER A 33 12.35 -0.83 -1.32
C SER A 33 12.12 0.45 -2.13
N ALA A 34 11.69 0.31 -3.39
CA ALA A 34 11.39 1.47 -4.24
C ALA A 34 10.21 2.28 -3.69
N ARG A 35 9.14 1.62 -3.23
CA ARG A 35 8.00 2.28 -2.57
C ARG A 35 8.43 3.05 -1.33
N ARG A 36 9.29 2.45 -0.50
CA ARG A 36 9.82 3.13 0.68
C ARG A 36 10.63 4.38 0.30
N LEU A 37 11.48 4.30 -0.71
CA LEU A 37 12.23 5.46 -1.20
C LEU A 37 11.30 6.56 -1.75
N MET A 38 10.23 6.18 -2.44
CA MET A 38 9.22 7.11 -2.91
C MET A 38 8.49 7.79 -1.75
N ASP A 39 8.11 7.06 -0.70
CA ASP A 39 7.51 7.64 0.51
C ASP A 39 8.46 8.62 1.21
N GLU A 40 9.72 8.25 1.37
CA GLU A 40 10.76 9.10 1.97
C GLU A 40 11.03 10.36 1.14
N THR A 41 11.03 10.23 -0.19
CA THR A 41 11.21 11.38 -1.10
C THR A 41 9.98 12.29 -1.10
N PHE A 42 8.79 11.71 -1.14
CA PHE A 42 7.53 12.45 -1.18
C PHE A 42 7.26 13.24 0.11
N ALA A 43 7.78 12.78 1.25
CA ALA A 43 7.65 13.49 2.53
C ALA A 43 8.15 14.95 2.47
N ASP A 44 9.11 15.25 1.59
CA ASP A 44 9.67 16.60 1.39
C ASP A 44 9.22 17.25 0.07
N PHE A 45 8.43 16.54 -0.74
CA PHE A 45 8.00 16.96 -2.07
C PHE A 45 6.94 18.07 -1.98
N PRO A 46 7.06 19.13 -2.80
CA PRO A 46 6.11 20.24 -2.80
C PRO A 46 4.84 19.93 -3.63
N ASP A 47 3.85 19.28 -3.01
CA ASP A 47 2.52 19.08 -3.62
C ASP A 47 1.64 20.35 -3.49
N VAL A 48 2.00 21.40 -4.24
CA VAL A 48 1.45 22.77 -4.13
C VAL A 48 -0.05 22.83 -4.39
N ASP A 49 -0.54 22.12 -5.40
CA ASP A 49 -1.95 22.12 -5.82
C ASP A 49 -2.75 20.91 -5.29
N HIS A 50 -2.10 20.02 -4.53
CA HIS A 50 -2.67 18.80 -3.97
C HIS A 50 -3.22 17.82 -5.02
N SER A 51 -2.66 17.88 -6.24
CA SER A 51 -2.99 16.97 -7.34
C SER A 51 -2.15 15.70 -7.34
N PHE A 52 -0.93 15.75 -6.79
CA PHE A 52 0.11 14.76 -7.04
C PHE A 52 -0.36 13.34 -6.71
N VAL A 53 -0.88 13.12 -5.49
CA VAL A 53 -1.30 11.79 -5.04
C VAL A 53 -2.42 11.22 -5.91
N ARG A 54 -3.38 12.07 -6.33
CA ARG A 54 -4.49 11.63 -7.18
C ARG A 54 -3.97 11.18 -8.55
N GLU A 55 -3.06 11.94 -9.14
CA GLU A 55 -2.54 11.67 -10.48
C GLU A 55 -1.57 10.49 -10.47
N PHE A 56 -0.73 10.39 -9.45
CA PHE A 56 0.14 9.24 -9.19
C PHE A 56 -0.66 7.92 -9.12
N GLN A 57 -1.82 7.94 -8.47
CA GLN A 57 -2.68 6.75 -8.33
C GLN A 57 -3.56 6.47 -9.57
N THR A 58 -3.68 7.42 -10.50
CA THR A 58 -4.56 7.31 -11.68
C THR A 58 -3.73 7.38 -12.97
N ALA A 59 -4.10 8.21 -13.94
CA ALA A 59 -3.49 8.21 -15.28
C ALA A 59 -2.08 8.82 -15.35
N GLY A 60 -1.58 9.40 -14.24
CA GLY A 60 -0.31 10.12 -14.19
C GLY A 60 0.86 9.34 -13.60
N PHE A 61 0.73 8.03 -13.35
CA PHE A 61 1.73 7.25 -12.61
C PHE A 61 3.17 7.48 -13.10
N SER A 62 3.46 7.23 -14.38
CA SER A 62 4.83 7.38 -14.92
C SER A 62 5.34 8.81 -14.88
N ALA A 63 4.50 9.80 -15.18
CA ALA A 63 4.87 11.22 -15.12
C ALA A 63 5.21 11.64 -13.69
N ARG A 64 4.36 11.29 -12.72
CA ARG A 64 4.56 11.61 -11.30
C ARG A 64 5.76 10.87 -10.69
N VAL A 65 6.04 9.63 -11.12
CA VAL A 65 7.28 8.92 -10.76
C VAL A 65 8.50 9.69 -11.27
N PHE A 66 8.46 10.17 -12.52
CA PHE A 66 9.58 10.91 -13.11
C PHE A 66 9.81 12.25 -12.40
N GLU A 67 8.76 13.00 -12.08
CA GLU A 67 8.87 14.23 -11.30
C GLU A 67 9.44 13.99 -9.90
N LEU A 68 8.99 12.93 -9.21
CA LEU A 68 9.52 12.60 -7.88
C LEU A 68 11.01 12.23 -7.93
N ALA A 69 11.43 11.51 -8.96
CA ALA A 69 12.84 11.20 -9.20
C ALA A 69 13.66 12.46 -9.54
N LEU A 70 13.12 13.36 -10.35
CA LEU A 70 13.76 14.63 -10.68
C LEU A 70 13.90 15.53 -9.46
N PHE A 71 12.87 15.59 -8.61
CA PHE A 71 12.93 16.28 -7.33
C PHE A 71 14.05 15.74 -6.44
N ALA A 72 14.15 14.41 -6.30
CA ALA A 72 15.23 13.78 -5.54
C ALA A 72 16.60 14.18 -6.07
N ALA A 73 16.80 14.12 -7.39
CA ALA A 73 18.06 14.46 -8.05
C ALA A 73 18.43 15.95 -7.88
N LEU A 74 17.47 16.87 -8.06
CA LEU A 74 17.70 18.30 -7.86
C LEU A 74 18.08 18.61 -6.41
N ARG A 75 17.41 17.97 -5.45
CA ARG A 75 17.72 18.10 -4.03
C ARG A 75 19.10 17.56 -3.69
N GLU A 76 19.49 16.41 -4.24
CA GLU A 76 20.82 15.81 -4.04
C GLU A 76 21.94 16.71 -4.59
N GLN A 77 21.67 17.46 -5.65
CA GLN A 77 22.57 18.47 -6.21
C GLN A 77 22.61 19.78 -5.40
N GLY A 78 21.87 19.88 -4.30
CA GLY A 78 21.78 21.07 -3.47
C GLY A 78 21.04 22.23 -4.14
N LYS A 79 20.15 21.95 -5.11
CA LYS A 79 19.32 22.99 -5.74
C LYS A 79 18.22 23.42 -4.78
N GLU A 80 18.12 24.74 -4.59
CA GLU A 80 16.96 25.34 -3.94
C GLU A 80 15.86 25.56 -4.97
N LEU A 81 14.61 25.30 -4.58
CA LEU A 81 13.44 25.36 -5.46
C LEU A 81 12.44 26.41 -4.95
N ASP A 82 11.99 27.28 -5.86
CA ASP A 82 10.79 28.10 -5.65
C ASP A 82 9.55 27.20 -5.74
N ARG A 83 8.69 27.30 -4.73
CA ARG A 83 7.49 26.46 -4.56
C ARG A 83 6.23 27.31 -4.42
N THR A 84 6.28 28.57 -4.83
CA THR A 84 5.17 29.53 -4.69
C THR A 84 4.10 29.39 -5.77
N SER A 85 4.41 28.71 -6.87
CA SER A 85 3.53 28.49 -8.02
C SER A 85 3.49 27.01 -8.39
N PRO A 86 2.35 26.47 -8.86
CA PRO A 86 2.24 25.09 -9.33
C PRO A 86 2.88 24.84 -10.70
N ALA A 87 3.31 25.90 -11.41
CA ALA A 87 4.00 25.79 -12.69
C ALA A 87 5.14 26.82 -12.77
N PRO A 88 6.28 26.50 -13.43
CA PRO A 88 6.63 25.18 -14.03
C PRO A 88 6.80 24.08 -12.97
N ASP A 89 6.91 22.81 -13.36
CA ASP A 89 7.05 21.68 -12.40
C ASP A 89 8.16 21.93 -11.36
N PHE A 90 9.30 22.49 -11.80
CA PHE A 90 10.36 22.96 -10.92
C PHE A 90 10.93 24.30 -11.38
N LEU A 91 11.14 25.20 -10.43
CA LEU A 91 11.87 26.45 -10.65
C LEU A 91 13.04 26.52 -9.68
N THR A 92 14.28 26.45 -10.17
CA THR A 92 15.46 26.62 -9.31
C THR A 92 15.69 28.09 -9.01
N ILE A 93 16.11 28.41 -7.78
CA ILE A 93 16.52 29.77 -7.40
C ILE A 93 18.04 29.93 -7.37
N GLY A 94 18.52 31.17 -7.47
CA GLY A 94 19.95 31.52 -7.48
C GLY A 94 20.30 32.53 -8.58
N ASP A 95 21.60 32.66 -8.87
CA ASP A 95 22.12 33.65 -9.84
C ASP A 95 21.60 33.44 -11.27
N THR A 96 21.25 32.20 -11.63
CA THR A 96 20.61 31.87 -12.90
C THR A 96 19.46 30.89 -12.65
N PRO A 97 18.24 31.41 -12.45
CA PRO A 97 17.05 30.57 -12.30
C PRO A 97 16.79 29.74 -13.55
N VAL A 98 16.35 28.49 -13.35
CA VAL A 98 16.01 27.55 -14.43
C VAL A 98 14.60 27.03 -14.18
N ALA A 99 13.72 27.24 -15.17
CA ALA A 99 12.41 26.62 -15.24
C ALA A 99 12.55 25.24 -15.89
N ILE A 100 12.01 24.20 -15.25
CA ILE A 100 12.07 22.81 -15.71
C ILE A 100 10.64 22.28 -15.79
N GLU A 101 10.27 21.77 -16.97
CA GLU A 101 9.02 21.05 -17.22
C GLU A 101 9.35 19.59 -17.51
N ALA A 102 8.78 18.67 -16.74
CA ALA A 102 9.03 17.24 -16.83
C ALA A 102 7.97 16.56 -17.71
N THR A 103 8.42 15.90 -18.78
CA THR A 103 7.51 15.21 -19.70
C THR A 103 7.97 13.78 -19.96
N THR A 104 7.01 12.86 -20.06
CA THR A 104 7.25 11.45 -20.43
C THR A 104 6.59 11.15 -21.78
N THR A 105 7.20 10.28 -22.57
CA THR A 105 6.53 9.69 -23.73
C THR A 105 5.60 8.60 -23.24
N ASN A 106 4.29 8.83 -23.32
CA ASN A 106 3.29 7.81 -22.95
C ASN A 106 2.95 6.93 -24.16
N PRO A 107 2.58 5.65 -23.93
CA PRO A 107 2.12 4.77 -25.00
C PRO A 107 0.94 5.39 -25.77
N PRO A 108 0.80 5.09 -27.08
CA PRO A 108 -0.27 5.65 -27.88
C PRO A 108 -1.65 5.29 -27.31
N GLN A 109 -2.52 6.29 -27.19
CA GLN A 109 -3.91 6.09 -26.76
C GLN A 109 -4.65 5.28 -27.83
N GLY A 110 -4.87 3.98 -27.58
CA GLY A 110 -5.64 3.08 -28.45
C GLY A 110 -4.84 2.06 -29.27
N GLY A 111 -3.54 1.87 -28.99
CA GLY A 111 -2.81 0.70 -29.49
C GLY A 111 -3.27 -0.58 -28.80
N GLU A 112 -3.15 -1.73 -29.49
CA GLU A 112 -3.31 -3.04 -28.84
C GLU A 112 -2.52 -3.07 -27.53
N LYS A 113 -3.12 -3.63 -26.48
CA LYS A 113 -2.45 -3.77 -25.20
C LYS A 113 -1.22 -4.64 -25.46
N ASP A 114 -0.04 -4.02 -25.47
CA ASP A 114 1.22 -4.77 -25.52
C ASP A 114 1.13 -5.88 -24.48
N ASP A 115 1.42 -7.10 -24.94
CA ASP A 115 1.19 -8.34 -24.22
C ASP A 115 1.66 -8.23 -22.77
N ASP A 116 0.77 -8.62 -21.85
CA ASP A 116 0.94 -8.57 -20.41
C ASP A 116 2.30 -9.15 -19.97
N GLU A 117 3.33 -8.31 -19.88
CA GLU A 117 4.54 -8.72 -19.20
C GLU A 117 4.21 -8.69 -17.71
N ASP A 118 3.94 -9.87 -17.16
CA ASP A 118 3.81 -10.08 -15.72
C ASP A 118 5.10 -9.54 -15.09
N ILE A 119 4.99 -8.38 -14.44
CA ILE A 119 6.14 -7.71 -13.85
C ILE A 119 6.81 -8.60 -12.80
N ALA A 120 6.05 -9.46 -12.11
CA ALA A 120 6.66 -10.44 -11.22
C ALA A 120 7.47 -11.48 -11.99
N ALA A 121 7.02 -11.91 -13.18
CA ALA A 121 7.78 -12.78 -14.05
C ALA A 121 9.01 -12.06 -14.66
N ALA A 122 8.87 -10.81 -15.09
CA ALA A 122 9.98 -10.01 -15.60
C ALA A 122 11.06 -9.78 -14.53
N VAL A 123 10.64 -9.47 -13.29
CA VAL A 123 11.57 -9.36 -12.16
C VAL A 123 12.22 -10.70 -11.84
N ARG A 124 11.49 -11.81 -11.83
CA ARG A 124 12.08 -13.16 -11.62
C ARG A 124 13.18 -13.45 -12.64
N ARG A 125 13.01 -13.06 -13.91
CA ARG A 125 14.06 -13.23 -14.94
C ARG A 125 15.33 -12.41 -14.67
N LEU A 126 15.25 -11.36 -13.85
CA LEU A 126 16.37 -10.51 -13.48
C LEU A 126 17.03 -10.94 -12.17
N ILE A 127 16.43 -11.87 -11.42
CA ILE A 127 17.03 -12.49 -10.24
C ILE A 127 17.94 -13.61 -10.75
N PRO A 128 19.26 -13.56 -10.49
CA PRO A 128 20.16 -14.66 -10.82
C PRO A 128 19.70 -15.98 -10.21
N ASP A 129 19.76 -17.09 -10.96
CA ASP A 129 19.30 -18.42 -10.53
C ASP A 129 19.97 -18.88 -9.22
N ASP A 130 21.18 -18.41 -8.94
CA ASP A 130 21.97 -18.70 -7.74
C ASP A 130 21.52 -17.93 -6.48
N MET A 131 20.50 -17.07 -6.59
CA MET A 131 19.90 -16.35 -5.46
C MET A 131 18.59 -16.97 -4.93
N GLU A 132 18.09 -18.07 -5.50
CA GLU A 132 16.82 -18.68 -5.06
C GLU A 132 16.92 -19.48 -3.74
N GLU A 133 18.10 -19.74 -3.18
CA GLU A 133 18.25 -20.72 -2.09
C GLU A 133 18.07 -20.22 -0.64
N ASP A 134 17.83 -18.94 -0.36
CA ASP A 134 17.63 -18.48 1.05
C ASP A 134 16.16 -18.29 1.46
N GLN A 135 15.23 -19.05 0.86
CA GLN A 135 13.82 -19.10 1.30
C GLN A 135 13.52 -20.31 2.18
N GLY A 136 14.43 -20.73 3.06
CA GLY A 136 14.12 -21.91 3.87
C GLY A 136 15.05 -22.32 4.99
N VAL A 137 15.38 -21.46 5.97
CA VAL A 137 15.61 -21.95 7.35
C VAL A 137 15.25 -20.87 8.39
N HIS A 138 14.01 -20.86 8.89
CA HIS A 138 13.69 -20.56 10.30
C HIS A 138 12.22 -20.90 10.61
N HIS A 139 11.90 -22.20 10.62
CA HIS A 139 10.93 -22.74 11.58
C HIS A 139 11.09 -24.27 11.64
N ALA A 140 12.11 -24.71 12.36
CA ALA A 140 12.11 -26.02 12.99
C ALA A 140 12.45 -25.83 14.48
N ASP A 141 11.60 -26.46 15.29
CA ASP A 141 11.84 -26.86 16.68
C ASP A 141 11.51 -25.88 17.83
N ARG A 142 10.22 -25.87 18.20
CA ARG A 142 9.81 -25.91 19.61
C ARG A 142 8.57 -26.80 19.78
N GLN A 143 8.76 -28.12 19.71
CA GLN A 143 7.86 -29.03 20.42
C GLN A 143 8.23 -28.98 21.91
N SER A 144 7.50 -28.16 22.66
CA SER A 144 7.52 -28.19 24.12
C SER A 144 6.56 -29.30 24.60
N PRO A 145 6.99 -30.25 25.45
CA PRO A 145 6.11 -31.33 25.88
C PRO A 145 5.04 -30.81 26.83
N ALA A 146 3.81 -31.31 26.66
CA ALA A 146 2.67 -30.99 27.51
C ALA A 146 2.93 -31.39 28.99
N PRO A 147 2.59 -30.54 29.97
CA PRO A 147 2.67 -30.94 31.37
C PRO A 147 1.52 -31.91 31.69
N GLN A 148 1.87 -33.13 32.11
CA GLN A 148 0.92 -34.10 32.63
C GLN A 148 0.32 -33.59 33.94
N ALA A 149 -0.96 -33.20 33.91
CA ALA A 149 -1.71 -32.86 35.11
C ALA A 149 -2.06 -34.14 35.88
N ARG A 150 -1.45 -34.28 37.06
CA ARG A 150 -1.79 -35.29 38.07
C ARG A 150 -3.25 -35.09 38.52
N THR A 151 -4.01 -36.17 38.53
CA THR A 151 -5.36 -36.21 39.13
C THR A 151 -5.27 -36.18 40.65
N PRO A 152 -6.10 -35.37 41.35
CA PRO A 152 -6.39 -35.61 42.74
C PRO A 152 -7.65 -36.48 42.87
N ARG A 153 -7.50 -37.64 43.50
CA ARG A 153 -8.59 -38.37 44.17
C ARG A 153 -9.07 -37.52 45.35
N CYS A 154 -10.37 -37.24 45.44
CA CYS A 154 -11.07 -37.16 46.72
C CYS A 154 -12.58 -37.33 46.55
N ALA A 155 -13.18 -37.93 47.57
CA ALA A 155 -14.49 -38.55 47.62
C ALA A 155 -15.59 -37.61 48.16
N GLY A 156 -16.85 -37.92 47.83
CA GLY A 156 -17.94 -37.91 48.82
C GLY A 156 -19.03 -36.84 48.74
N SER A 157 -20.27 -37.33 48.79
CA SER A 157 -21.59 -36.70 49.10
C SER A 157 -22.26 -35.89 47.97
N ARG A 158 -23.28 -36.44 47.28
CA ARG A 158 -24.72 -36.54 47.63
C ARG A 158 -25.38 -35.20 47.98
N LEU A 159 -26.33 -34.76 47.14
CA LEU A 159 -27.78 -34.62 47.42
C LEU A 159 -28.49 -33.84 46.28
N LEU A 160 -29.54 -34.46 45.71
CA LEU A 160 -30.90 -33.97 45.38
C LEU A 160 -31.07 -32.53 44.84
N GLY A 161 -31.86 -32.22 43.80
CA GLY A 161 -32.86 -32.95 43.02
C GLY A 161 -33.57 -32.00 42.03
N GLU A 162 -34.36 -32.60 41.13
CA GLU A 162 -35.57 -32.15 40.39
C GLU A 162 -36.08 -30.71 40.58
N ALA A 163 -36.78 -30.02 39.67
CA ALA A 163 -37.32 -30.16 38.31
C ALA A 163 -37.82 -28.71 37.97
N ALA A 164 -38.12 -28.22 36.78
CA ALA A 164 -39.20 -28.56 35.84
C ALA A 164 -39.52 -27.26 35.07
N ARG A 165 -39.71 -27.35 33.74
CA ARG A 165 -40.83 -26.78 32.93
C ARG A 165 -41.12 -25.26 33.00
N GLN A 166 -41.60 -24.55 31.98
CA GLN A 166 -41.98 -24.77 30.58
C GLN A 166 -42.42 -23.39 30.01
N ARG A 167 -42.20 -23.19 28.69
CA ARG A 167 -43.07 -22.52 27.69
C ARG A 167 -43.38 -21.01 27.83
N HIS A 168 -42.94 -20.15 26.91
CA HIS A 168 -43.52 -19.80 25.58
C HIS A 168 -44.52 -18.61 25.66
N PRO A 169 -44.90 -17.94 24.56
CA PRO A 169 -44.62 -16.54 24.24
C PRO A 169 -45.93 -15.72 24.13
N LEU A 170 -45.90 -14.48 23.64
CA LEU A 170 -46.95 -13.79 22.86
C LEU A 170 -46.39 -12.38 22.49
N ARG A 171 -46.24 -12.00 21.21
CA ARG A 171 -47.24 -11.34 20.32
C ARG A 171 -47.69 -9.97 20.88
N ASP A 172 -47.84 -8.87 20.15
CA ASP A 172 -48.19 -8.66 18.74
C ASP A 172 -48.20 -7.13 18.44
N ARG A 173 -48.27 -6.77 17.14
CA ARG A 173 -48.83 -5.52 16.50
C ARG A 173 -47.95 -4.26 16.43
N ARG A 174 -47.56 -3.78 15.24
CA ARG A 174 -48.30 -3.12 14.10
C ARG A 174 -48.68 -1.64 14.35
N ALA A 175 -48.15 -0.74 13.52
CA ALA A 175 -48.83 0.36 12.78
C ALA A 175 -47.73 1.35 12.28
N VAL A 176 -47.48 1.53 10.97
CA VAL A 176 -48.19 2.35 9.95
C VAL A 176 -47.86 3.86 10.05
N LEU A 177 -47.32 4.35 8.92
CA LEU A 177 -47.07 5.71 8.40
C LEU A 177 -48.25 6.71 8.56
N PRO A 178 -48.07 8.04 8.40
CA PRO A 178 -47.54 8.73 7.20
C PRO A 178 -46.28 9.59 7.39
#